data_AF-A0A0A9DGX1-F1
#
_entry.id   AF-A0A0A9DGX1-F1
#
_cell.length_a   1.000
_cell.length_b   1.000
_cell.length_c   1.000
_cell.angle_alpha   90.00
_cell.angle_beta   90.00
_cell.angle_gamma   90.00
#
_symmetry.space_group_name_H-M   'P 1'
#
loop_
_entity.id
_entity.type
_entity.pdbx_description
1 polymer ?
#
loop_
_entity_poly.entity_id
_entity_poly.type
_entity_poly.pdbx_seq_one_letter_code
_entity_poly.pdbx_strand_id
1 'polypeptide(L)'
;MHRPPPWMPDFVLDDFIQLMCVDQRKERAELLQELLKNGADIDPLPVLTQETLIIWGDKDQVFPVELGHRLQRHLGEKSRLEIVKDAGHALQLEGADQVNRFIKSFLVDERNGPGIGIAQK
;
A
#
# COMPACT_ATOMS: atom_id res chain seq x y z
N MET A 1 13.16 2.06 2.80
CA MET A 1 13.14 1.12 1.65
C MET A 1 13.91 -0.10 2.06
N HIS A 2 13.42 -1.30 1.73
CA HIS A 2 14.14 -2.54 2.04
C HIS A 2 15.24 -2.81 1.01
N ARG A 3 14.95 -2.59 -0.28
CA ARG A 3 15.96 -2.60 -1.34
C ARG A 3 16.59 -1.22 -1.55
N PRO A 4 17.89 -1.13 -1.86
CA PRO A 4 18.50 0.13 -2.26
C PRO A 4 17.89 0.60 -3.59
N PRO A 5 17.77 1.92 -3.81
CA PRO A 5 17.28 2.45 -5.06
C PRO A 5 18.18 1.99 -6.24
N PRO A 6 17.59 1.75 -7.43
CA PRO A 6 18.37 1.47 -8.63
C PRO A 6 19.35 2.59 -8.94
N TRP A 7 20.41 2.28 -9.68
CA TRP A 7 21.34 3.30 -10.17
C TRP A 7 20.61 4.37 -10.99
N MET A 8 20.94 5.63 -10.75
CA MET A 8 20.46 6.78 -11.52
C MET A 8 21.58 7.82 -11.65
N PRO A 9 21.55 8.68 -12.68
CA PRO A 9 22.50 9.79 -12.82
C PRO A 9 22.46 10.75 -11.63
N ASP A 10 23.59 11.37 -11.31
CA ASP A 10 23.75 12.24 -10.13
C ASP A 10 22.70 13.34 -10.05
N PHE A 11 22.38 14.01 -11.16
CA PHE A 11 21.36 15.08 -11.16
C PHE A 11 19.96 14.56 -10.77
N VAL A 12 19.61 13.32 -11.13
CA VAL A 12 18.34 12.71 -10.76
C VAL A 12 18.34 12.33 -9.28
N LEU A 13 19.47 11.82 -8.79
CA LEU A 13 19.63 11.48 -7.38
C LEU A 13 19.56 12.72 -6.50
N ASP A 14 20.22 13.80 -6.91
CA ASP A 14 20.20 15.09 -6.22
C ASP A 14 18.77 15.63 -6.15
N ASP A 15 18.06 15.67 -7.28
CA ASP A 15 16.65 16.10 -7.31
C ASP A 15 15.77 15.23 -6.41
N PHE A 16 15.98 13.91 -6.43
CA PHE A 16 15.25 12.99 -5.56
C PHE A 16 15.53 13.27 -4.08
N ILE A 17 16.78 13.49 -3.69
CA ILE A 17 17.18 13.81 -2.32
C ILE A 17 16.59 15.18 -1.91
N GLN A 18 16.64 16.19 -2.78
CA GLN A 18 16.04 17.49 -2.49
C GLN A 18 14.55 17.33 -2.18
N LEU A 19 13.80 16.70 -3.08
CA LEU A 19 12.36 16.52 -2.93
C LEU A 19 11.97 15.67 -1.71
N MET A 20 12.67 14.55 -1.49
CA MET A 20 12.30 13.58 -0.46
C MET A 20 12.86 13.93 0.92
N CYS A 21 14.01 14.61 0.98
CA CYS A 21 14.76 14.79 2.22
C CYS A 21 15.06 16.24 2.58
N VAL A 22 14.99 17.23 1.69
CA VAL A 22 15.36 18.61 2.03
C VAL A 22 14.14 19.52 2.02
N ASP A 23 13.34 19.43 0.98
CA ASP A 23 12.15 20.25 0.81
C ASP A 23 11.14 20.01 1.92
N GLN A 24 10.58 21.12 2.42
CA GLN A 24 9.49 21.13 3.42
C GLN A 24 9.80 20.30 4.68
N ARG A 25 11.09 20.18 5.04
CA ARG A 25 11.54 19.37 6.19
C ARG A 25 10.90 19.79 7.50
N LYS A 26 10.70 21.10 7.71
CA LYS A 26 10.07 21.64 8.92
C LYS A 26 8.58 21.28 8.97
N GLU A 27 7.86 21.51 7.89
CA GLU A 27 6.43 21.24 7.75
C GLU A 27 6.13 19.75 7.90
N ARG A 28 6.97 18.88 7.29
CA ARG A 28 6.88 17.42 7.45
C ARG A 28 7.11 16.97 8.89
N ALA A 29 8.04 17.61 9.59
CA ALA A 29 8.30 17.32 11.01
C ALA A 29 7.14 17.76 11.90
N GLU A 30 6.58 18.94 11.66
CA GLU A 30 5.39 19.45 12.36
C GLU A 30 4.18 18.55 12.14
N LEU A 31 3.94 18.11 10.89
CA LEU A 31 2.88 17.17 10.56
C LEU A 31 3.04 15.83 11.28
N LEU A 32 4.26 15.26 11.30
CA LEU A 32 4.54 14.01 12.01
C LEU A 32 4.28 14.15 13.51
N GLN A 33 4.71 15.27 14.11
CA GLN A 33 4.45 15.54 15.53
C GLN A 33 2.95 15.63 15.82
N GLU A 34 2.19 16.26 14.94
CA GLU A 34 0.74 16.38 15.09
C GLU A 34 0.02 15.03 14.95
N LEU A 35 0.42 14.22 13.96
CA LEU A 35 -0.09 12.85 13.79
C LEU A 35 0.20 11.97 15.00
N LEU A 36 1.38 12.10 15.61
CA LEU A 36 1.73 11.34 16.82
C LEU A 36 0.95 11.79 18.06
N LYS A 37 0.58 13.08 18.14
CA LYS A 37 -0.20 13.63 19.25
C LYS A 37 -1.68 13.28 19.14
N ASN A 38 -2.25 13.40 17.93
CA ASN A 38 -3.70 13.45 17.72
C ASN A 38 -4.24 12.34 16.80
N GLY A 39 -3.38 11.66 16.04
CA GLY A 39 -3.77 10.69 15.00
C GLY A 39 -4.12 9.28 15.50
N ALA A 40 -4.22 9.06 16.82
CA ALA A 40 -4.50 7.75 17.41
C ALA A 40 -5.97 7.55 17.83
N ASP A 41 -6.79 8.61 17.88
CA ASP A 41 -8.25 8.50 18.00
C ASP A 41 -8.85 8.26 16.61
N ILE A 42 -8.48 7.12 16.03
CA ILE A 42 -9.08 6.65 14.78
C ILE A 42 -10.27 5.80 15.17
N ASP A 43 -11.46 6.35 14.93
CA ASP A 43 -12.70 5.57 14.86
C ASP A 43 -12.43 4.24 14.12
N PRO A 44 -13.07 3.13 14.54
CA PRO A 44 -12.84 1.84 13.92
C PRO A 44 -13.00 1.97 12.40
N LEU A 45 -11.98 1.52 11.65
CA LEU A 45 -11.97 1.56 10.19
C LEU A 45 -13.32 1.02 9.68
N PRO A 46 -14.01 1.72 8.77
CA PRO A 46 -15.27 1.21 8.23
C PRO A 46 -15.02 -0.10 7.47
N VAL A 47 -15.89 -1.09 7.66
CA VAL A 47 -15.85 -2.31 6.85
C VAL A 47 -16.40 -1.98 5.46
N LEU A 48 -15.59 -2.24 4.44
CA LEU A 48 -15.93 -1.97 3.04
C LEU A 48 -16.84 -3.06 2.50
N THR A 49 -17.81 -2.70 1.65
CA THR A 49 -18.75 -3.65 1.02
C THR A 49 -18.30 -4.07 -0.38
N GLN A 50 -17.29 -3.39 -0.93
CA GLN A 50 -16.69 -3.62 -2.22
C GLN A 50 -15.59 -4.68 -2.14
N GLU A 51 -15.34 -5.37 -3.24
CA GLU A 51 -14.14 -6.20 -3.40
C GLU A 51 -12.90 -5.33 -3.18
N THR A 52 -11.99 -5.80 -2.33
CA THR A 52 -10.83 -5.02 -1.88
C THR A 52 -9.55 -5.83 -2.01
N LEU A 53 -8.59 -5.30 -2.77
CA LEU A 53 -7.24 -5.84 -2.83
C LEU A 53 -6.34 -5.11 -1.83
N ILE A 54 -5.71 -5.87 -0.94
CA ILE A 54 -4.64 -5.40 -0.06
C ILE A 54 -3.33 -5.94 -0.61
N ILE A 55 -2.35 -5.07 -0.86
CA ILE A 55 -1.00 -5.47 -1.30
C ILE A 55 -0.01 -5.04 -0.21
N TRP A 56 0.84 -5.95 0.25
CA TRP A 56 1.79 -5.69 1.33
C TRP A 56 3.18 -6.26 1.04
N GLY A 57 4.23 -5.56 1.43
CA GLY A 57 5.60 -6.08 1.37
C GLY A 57 5.96 -6.91 2.60
N ASP A 58 6.60 -8.07 2.45
CA ASP A 58 7.02 -8.90 3.59
C ASP A 58 8.25 -8.38 4.36
N LYS A 59 8.85 -7.28 3.87
CA LYS A 59 9.97 -6.57 4.50
C LYS A 59 9.61 -5.13 4.88
N ASP A 60 8.32 -4.80 4.96
CA ASP A 60 7.90 -3.47 5.39
C ASP A 60 8.28 -3.23 6.87
N GLN A 61 9.22 -2.31 7.08
CA GLN A 61 9.68 -1.89 8.41
C GLN A 61 8.93 -0.67 8.97
N VAL A 62 8.12 -0.01 8.15
CA VAL A 62 7.25 1.10 8.57
C VAL A 62 5.93 0.52 9.10
N PHE A 63 5.35 -0.42 8.36
CA PHE A 63 4.14 -1.14 8.73
C PHE A 63 4.37 -2.66 8.68
N PRO A 64 4.65 -3.29 9.84
CA PRO A 64 4.87 -4.74 9.91
C PRO A 64 3.76 -5.54 9.23
N VAL A 65 4.13 -6.64 8.57
CA VAL A 65 3.22 -7.47 7.75
C VAL A 65 2.01 -7.98 8.52
N GLU A 66 2.12 -8.14 9.84
CA GLU A 66 1.02 -8.50 10.73
C GLU A 66 -0.13 -7.49 10.67
N LEU A 67 0.14 -6.21 10.39
CA LEU A 67 -0.88 -5.19 10.18
C LEU A 67 -1.69 -5.46 8.91
N GLY A 68 -1.06 -5.93 7.84
CA GLY A 68 -1.77 -6.35 6.61
C GLY A 68 -2.73 -7.51 6.89
N HIS A 69 -2.30 -8.51 7.66
CA HIS A 69 -3.16 -9.61 8.10
C HIS A 69 -4.27 -9.18 9.05
N ARG A 70 -4.03 -8.17 9.91
CA ARG A 70 -5.08 -7.57 10.75
C ARG A 70 -6.11 -6.84 9.91
N LEU A 71 -5.67 -6.05 8.93
CA LEU A 71 -6.54 -5.31 8.03
C LEU A 71 -7.42 -6.25 7.21
N GLN A 72 -6.87 -7.34 6.67
CA GLN A 72 -7.65 -8.34 5.94
C GLN A 72 -8.75 -8.95 6.84
N ARG A 73 -8.41 -9.36 8.06
CA ARG A 73 -9.40 -9.90 9.00
C ARG A 73 -10.48 -8.90 9.37
N HIS A 74 -10.12 -7.63 9.46
CA HIS A 74 -11.05 -6.54 9.73
C HIS A 74 -12.01 -6.29 8.56
N LEU A 75 -11.51 -6.31 7.32
CA LEU A 75 -12.31 -6.09 6.10
C LEU A 75 -13.14 -7.32 5.70
N GLY A 76 -12.76 -8.51 6.16
CA GLY A 76 -13.54 -9.74 5.97
C GLY A 76 -13.35 -10.39 4.59
N GLU A 77 -14.31 -11.22 4.20
CA GLU A 77 -14.20 -12.15 3.06
C GLU A 77 -14.10 -11.46 1.69
N LYS A 78 -14.59 -10.22 1.57
CA LYS A 78 -14.46 -9.40 0.34
C LYS A 78 -13.08 -8.76 0.19
N SER A 79 -12.13 -9.14 1.03
CA SER A 79 -10.75 -8.67 0.95
C SER A 79 -9.79 -9.79 0.61
N ARG A 80 -8.89 -9.51 -0.34
CA ARG A 80 -7.78 -10.38 -0.72
C ARG A 80 -6.47 -9.72 -0.31
N LEU A 81 -5.64 -10.43 0.45
CA LEU A 81 -4.30 -9.98 0.81
C LEU A 81 -3.25 -10.67 -0.07
N GLU A 82 -2.48 -9.90 -0.81
CA GLU A 82 -1.35 -10.35 -1.61
C GLU A 82 -0.03 -9.85 -1.00
N ILE A 83 0.87 -10.79 -0.70
CA ILE A 83 2.17 -10.48 -0.12
C ILE A 83 3.24 -10.46 -1.21
N VAL A 84 3.86 -9.30 -1.38
CA VAL A 84 5.02 -9.10 -2.24
C VAL A 84 6.27 -9.53 -1.49
N LYS A 85 6.96 -10.55 -2.01
CA LYS A 85 8.18 -11.09 -1.40
C LYS A 85 9.38 -10.20 -1.69
N ASP A 86 10.25 -10.06 -0.70
CA ASP A 86 11.47 -9.27 -0.76
C ASP A 86 11.21 -7.79 -1.13
N ALA A 87 10.11 -7.23 -0.60
CA ALA A 87 9.72 -5.84 -0.80
C ALA A 87 9.34 -5.18 0.52
N GLY A 88 9.78 -3.92 0.69
CA GLY A 88 9.46 -3.08 1.84
C GLY A 88 8.24 -2.18 1.63
N HIS A 89 8.25 -1.05 2.34
CA HIS A 89 7.16 -0.07 2.35
C HIS A 89 6.84 0.51 0.96
N ALA A 90 7.88 0.80 0.17
CA ALA A 90 7.72 1.32 -1.18
C ALA A 90 7.56 0.17 -2.20
N LEU A 91 6.61 -0.74 -1.95
CA LEU A 91 6.43 -1.98 -2.72
C LEU A 91 6.22 -1.75 -4.23
N GLN A 92 5.67 -0.61 -4.65
CA GLN A 92 5.54 -0.23 -6.05
C GLN A 92 6.89 0.03 -6.74
N LEU A 93 7.92 0.43 -5.98
CA LEU A 93 9.29 0.59 -6.47
C LEU A 93 10.08 -0.72 -6.33
N GLU A 94 9.89 -1.42 -5.21
CA GLU A 94 10.70 -2.59 -4.86
C GLU A 94 10.24 -3.89 -5.54
N GLY A 95 8.97 -4.00 -5.93
CA GLY A 95 8.34 -5.20 -6.49
C GLY A 95 7.32 -4.90 -7.61
N ALA A 96 7.58 -3.88 -8.42
CA ALA A 96 6.66 -3.31 -9.43
C ALA A 96 5.94 -4.36 -10.28
N ASP A 97 6.66 -5.37 -10.80
CA ASP A 97 6.07 -6.40 -11.66
C ASP A 97 5.00 -7.22 -10.94
N GLN A 98 5.25 -7.59 -9.68
CA GLN A 98 4.32 -8.40 -8.90
C GLN A 98 3.10 -7.57 -8.49
N VAL A 99 3.32 -6.31 -8.09
CA VAL A 99 2.26 -5.34 -7.80
C VAL A 99 1.36 -5.14 -9.02
N ASN A 100 1.96 -4.87 -10.18
CA ASN A 100 1.22 -4.67 -11.43
C ASN A 100 0.43 -5.92 -11.85
N ARG A 101 0.98 -7.13 -11.63
CA ARG A 101 0.25 -8.37 -11.88
C ARG A 101 -0.96 -8.51 -10.96
N PHE A 102 -0.81 -8.23 -9.66
CA PHE A 102 -1.93 -8.31 -8.70
C PHE A 102 -3.03 -7.31 -9.03
N ILE A 103 -2.66 -6.06 -9.35
CA ILE A 103 -3.61 -5.02 -9.75
C ILE A 103 -4.34 -5.44 -11.04
N LYS A 104 -3.62 -5.84 -12.09
CA LYS A 104 -4.23 -6.29 -13.34
C LYS A 104 -5.17 -7.48 -13.12
N SER A 105 -4.71 -8.49 -12.37
CA SER A 105 -5.54 -9.65 -12.06
C SER A 105 -6.80 -9.27 -11.29
N PHE A 106 -6.71 -8.33 -10.34
CA PHE A 106 -7.87 -7.87 -9.59
C PHE A 106 -8.88 -7.11 -10.45
N LEU A 107 -8.40 -6.23 -11.34
CA LEU A 107 -9.27 -5.41 -12.20
C LEU A 107 -9.95 -6.20 -13.33
N VAL A 108 -9.31 -7.29 -13.80
CA VAL A 108 -9.82 -8.12 -14.91
C VAL A 108 -10.61 -9.33 -14.39
N ASP A 109 -10.63 -9.58 -13.08
CA ASP A 109 -11.43 -10.67 -12.50
C ASP A 109 -12.92 -10.39 -12.70
N GLU A 110 -13.58 -11.19 -13.53
CA GLU A 110 -15.00 -11.04 -13.84
C GLU A 110 -15.90 -11.19 -12.60
N ARG A 111 -15.39 -11.80 -11.52
CA ARG A 111 -16.07 -11.91 -10.23
C ARG A 111 -16.17 -10.56 -9.49
N ASN A 112 -15.37 -9.58 -9.87
CA ASN A 112 -15.34 -8.24 -9.26
C ASN A 112 -16.21 -7.22 -10.02
N GLY A 113 -16.89 -7.64 -11.10
CA GLY A 113 -17.88 -6.83 -11.80
C GLY A 113 -19.18 -6.68 -10.99
N PRO A 114 -20.00 -5.64 -11.27
CA PRO A 114 -21.32 -5.54 -10.65
C PRO A 114 -22.12 -6.80 -11.03
N GLY A 115 -22.52 -7.58 -10.02
CA GLY A 115 -23.13 -8.88 -10.21
C GLY A 115 -24.27 -8.84 -11.23
N ILE A 116 -24.00 -9.35 -12.43
CA ILE A 116 -25.06 -9.67 -13.38
C ILE A 116 -25.69 -10.94 -12.83
N GLY A 117 -26.77 -10.78 -12.08
CA GLY A 117 -27.64 -11.88 -11.67
C GLY A 117 -28.12 -12.60 -12.92
N ILE A 118 -27.56 -13.78 -13.19
CA ILE A 118 -28.06 -14.67 -14.23
C ILE A 118 -29.34 -15.28 -13.67
N ALA A 119 -30.48 -14.73 -14.10
CA ALA A 119 -31.78 -15.35 -13.90
C ALA A 119 -31.78 -16.71 -14.61
N GLN A 120 -31.87 -17.78 -13.83
CA GLN A 120 -32.13 -19.12 -14.36
C GLN A 120 -33.59 -19.17 -14.81
N LYS A 121 -33.80 -19.65 -16.04
CA LYS A 121 -35.10 -19.98 -16.63
C LYS A 121 -35.36 -21.46 -16.49
#